data_AF-A0A2D5XX72-F1
#
_entry.id   AF-A0A2D5XX72-F1
#
_cell.length_a   1.000
_cell.length_b   1.000
_cell.length_c   1.000
_cell.angle_alpha   90.00
_cell.angle_beta   90.00
_cell.angle_gamma   90.00
#
_symmetry.space_group_name_H-M   'P 1'
#
loop_
_entity.id
_entity.type
_entity.pdbx_description
1 polymer ?
#
loop_
_entity_poly.entity_id
_entity_poly.type
_entity_poly.pdbx_seq_one_letter_code
_entity_poly.pdbx_strand_id
1 'polypeptide(L)'
;MEMIVGLFVLVGVWTLVAAWQDVRTTIVANWITLSLVPTVLVYRLLFGWGAFLEGLLGLGVMVLLTLGLYYGKVFGGADAKLLWGY
;
A
#
# COMPACT_ATOMS: atom_id res chain seq x y z
N MET A 1 19.70 2.49 -3.26
CA MET A 1 19.42 1.20 -3.94
C MET A 1 18.86 0.18 -2.95
N GLU A 2 19.51 -0.05 -1.81
CA GLU A 2 19.06 -1.00 -0.78
C GLU A 2 17.65 -0.72 -0.23
N MET A 3 17.33 0.54 0.07
CA MET A 3 15.99 0.95 0.53
C MET A 3 14.88 0.60 -0.48
N ILE A 4 15.13 0.82 -1.78
CA ILE A 4 14.14 0.56 -2.84
C ILE A 4 13.87 -0.94 -2.95
N VAL A 5 14.92 -1.75 -2.92
CA VAL A 5 14.78 -3.22 -2.95
C VAL A 5 14.02 -3.71 -1.72
N GLY A 6 14.33 -3.17 -0.53
CA GLY A 6 13.62 -3.52 0.70
C GLY A 6 12.13 -3.17 0.66
N LEU A 7 11.77 -2.01 0.11
CA LEU A 7 10.38 -1.62 -0.11
C LEU A 7 9.65 -2.56 -1.08
N PHE A 8 10.29 -2.93 -2.19
CA PHE A 8 9.72 -3.87 -3.15
C PHE A 8 9.47 -5.26 -2.54
N VAL A 9 10.39 -5.75 -1.72
CA VAL A 9 10.21 -7.04 -1.01
C VAL A 9 9.06 -6.92 -0.01
N LEU A 10 9.01 -5.84 0.77
CA LEU A 10 7.99 -5.64 1.80
C LEU A 10 6.59 -5.53 1.20
N VAL A 11 6.43 -4.73 0.14
CA VAL A 11 5.18 -4.63 -0.61
C VAL A 11 4.85 -5.95 -1.29
N GLY A 12 5.83 -6.62 -1.91
CA GLY A 12 5.63 -7.92 -2.54
C GLY A 12 5.10 -8.99 -1.59
N VAL A 13 5.65 -9.08 -0.37
CA VAL A 13 5.16 -10.02 0.65
C VAL A 13 3.71 -9.75 1.02
N TRP A 14 3.35 -8.49 1.28
CA TRP A 14 1.96 -8.15 1.62
C TRP A 14 1.00 -8.37 0.47
N THR A 15 1.40 -8.08 -0.78
CA THR A 15 0.59 -8.35 -1.96
C THR A 15 0.38 -9.85 -2.15
N LEU A 16 1.40 -10.68 -1.89
CA LEU A 16 1.26 -12.13 -1.90
C LEU A 16 0.31 -12.64 -0.80
N VAL A 17 0.40 -12.09 0.41
CA VAL A 17 -0.51 -12.45 1.51
C VAL A 17 -1.94 -12.01 1.19
N ALA A 18 -2.12 -10.81 0.63
CA ALA A 18 -3.42 -10.32 0.17
C ALA A 18 -3.99 -11.22 -0.94
N ALA A 19 -3.19 -11.59 -1.94
CA ALA A 19 -3.59 -12.48 -3.03
C ALA A 19 -3.94 -13.88 -2.51
N TRP A 20 -3.17 -14.42 -1.57
CA TRP A 20 -3.47 -15.70 -0.94
C TRP A 20 -4.79 -15.66 -0.16
N GLN A 21 -5.04 -14.58 0.58
CA GLN A 21 -6.32 -14.39 1.28
C GLN A 21 -7.47 -14.22 0.28
N ASP A 22 -7.28 -13.46 -0.79
CA ASP A 22 -8.29 -13.27 -1.83
C ASP A 22 -8.70 -14.59 -2.48
N VAL A 23 -7.74 -15.45 -2.83
CA VAL A 23 -7.99 -16.79 -3.39
C VAL A 23 -8.75 -17.69 -2.40
N ARG A 24 -8.51 -17.55 -1.09
CA ARG A 24 -9.12 -18.40 -0.07
C ARG A 24 -10.50 -17.94 0.39
N THR A 25 -10.70 -16.64 0.55
CA THR A 25 -11.89 -16.07 1.20
C THR A 25 -12.65 -15.08 0.34
N THR A 26 -12.17 -14.77 -0.88
CA THR A 26 -12.75 -13.76 -1.82
C THR A 26 -12.94 -12.37 -1.20
N ILE A 27 -12.32 -12.14 -0.04
CA ILE A 27 -12.40 -10.93 0.77
C ILE A 27 -10.99 -10.69 1.31
N VAL A 28 -10.33 -9.66 0.81
CA VAL A 28 -9.09 -9.14 1.38
C VAL A 28 -9.46 -8.33 2.62
N ALA A 29 -8.92 -8.72 3.76
CA ALA A 29 -9.29 -8.09 5.00
C ALA A 29 -8.51 -6.78 5.22
N ASN A 30 -9.24 -5.73 5.64
CA ASN A 30 -8.74 -4.35 5.70
C ASN A 30 -7.44 -4.20 6.52
N TRP A 31 -7.21 -5.03 7.53
CA TRP A 31 -5.99 -4.99 8.34
C TRP A 31 -4.70 -5.29 7.57
N ILE A 32 -4.74 -6.03 6.46
CA ILE A 32 -3.55 -6.25 5.62
C ILE A 32 -3.19 -4.92 4.94
N THR A 33 -4.19 -4.25 4.40
CA THR A 33 -4.00 -2.99 3.69
C THR A 33 -3.68 -1.83 4.64
N LEU A 34 -4.34 -1.80 5.79
CA LEU A 34 -4.16 -0.78 6.82
C LEU A 34 -2.84 -0.95 7.58
N SER A 35 -2.26 -2.16 7.63
CA SER A 35 -0.93 -2.40 8.21
C SER A 35 0.20 -2.06 7.25
N LEU A 36 0.04 -2.25 5.94
CA LEU A 36 1.10 -1.97 4.97
C LEU A 36 1.55 -0.50 5.00
N VAL A 37 0.60 0.43 5.04
CA VAL A 37 0.83 1.88 5.06
C VAL A 37 1.78 2.32 6.18
N PRO A 38 1.49 2.07 7.48
CA PRO A 38 2.40 2.43 8.56
C PRO A 38 3.71 1.63 8.50
N THR A 39 3.70 0.37 8.05
CA THR A 39 4.94 -0.41 7.92
C THR A 39 5.90 0.17 6.88
N VAL A 40 5.40 0.62 5.73
CA VAL A 40 6.20 1.29 4.68
C VAL A 40 6.72 2.64 5.16
N LEU A 41 5.88 3.43 5.85
CA LEU A 41 6.29 4.72 6.40
C LEU A 41 7.36 4.57 7.50
N VAL A 42 7.19 3.62 8.42
CA VAL A 42 8.19 3.33 9.45
C VAL A 42 9.49 2.83 8.82
N TYR A 43 9.42 1.96 7.82
CA TYR A 43 10.62 1.51 7.10
C TYR A 43 11.38 2.68 6.45
N ARG A 44 10.66 3.60 5.79
CA ARG A 44 11.26 4.82 5.21
C ARG A 44 11.86 5.75 6.26
N LEU A 45 11.25 5.85 7.44
CA LEU A 45 11.77 6.65 8.56
C LEU A 45 13.16 6.18 9.02
N LEU A 46 13.45 4.88 8.93
CA LEU A 46 14.76 4.32 9.27
C LEU A 46 15.89 4.83 8.35
N PHE A 47 15.56 5.31 7.15
CA PHE A 47 16.51 5.89 6.18
C PHE A 47 16.54 7.42 6.21
N GLY A 48 15.75 8.06 7.08
CA GLY A 48 15.79 9.49 7.35
C GLY A 48 14.49 10.25 7.05
N TRP A 49 14.42 11.49 7.55
CA TRP A 49 13.24 12.35 7.46
C TRP A 49 12.84 12.70 6.02
N GLY A 50 13.80 12.85 5.10
CA GLY A 50 13.51 13.10 3.68
C GLY A 50 12.72 11.96 3.03
N ALA A 51 13.18 10.72 3.23
CA ALA A 51 12.52 9.52 2.70
C ALA A 51 11.12 9.31 3.31
N PHE A 52 10.95 9.67 4.59
CA PHE A 52 9.65 9.65 5.25
C PHE A 52 8.67 10.67 4.64
N LEU A 53 9.10 11.92 4.41
CA LEU A 53 8.28 12.97 3.80
C LEU A 53 7.89 12.63 2.35
N GLU A 54 8.82 12.05 1.57
CA GLU A 54 8.51 11.53 0.24
C GLU A 54 7.48 10.40 0.28
N GLY A 55 7.56 9.51 1.29
CA GLY A 55 6.56 8.47 1.52
C GLY A 55 5.18 9.03 1.87
N LEU A 56 5.14 10.08 2.67
CA LEU A 56 3.91 10.77 3.05
C LEU A 56 3.25 11.47 1.85
N LEU A 57 4.05 12.11 1.00
CA LEU A 57 3.58 12.71 -0.26
C LEU A 57 3.06 11.64 -1.23
N GLY A 58 3.78 10.54 -1.40
CA GLY A 58 3.35 9.41 -2.24
C GLY A 58 2.02 8.83 -1.77
N LEU A 59 1.86 8.65 -0.46
CA LEU A 59 0.60 8.20 0.14
C LEU A 59 -0.55 9.18 -0.14
N GLY A 60 -0.32 10.48 -0.01
CA GLY A 60 -1.32 11.49 -0.33
C GLY A 60 -1.79 11.41 -1.78
N VAL A 61 -0.86 11.24 -2.73
CA VAL A 61 -1.18 11.08 -4.15
C VAL A 61 -1.94 9.79 -4.41
N MET A 62 -1.53 8.67 -3.81
CA MET A 62 -2.19 7.38 -3.99
C MET A 62 -3.58 7.32 -3.38
N VAL A 63 -3.79 7.96 -2.22
CA VAL A 63 -5.12 8.11 -1.63
C VAL A 63 -6.02 8.90 -2.57
N LEU A 64 -5.55 10.03 -3.12
CA LEU A 64 -6.33 10.86 -4.05
C LEU A 64 -6.66 10.12 -5.35
N LEU A 65 -5.69 9.43 -5.94
CA LEU A 65 -5.90 8.60 -7.14
C LEU A 65 -6.92 7.50 -6.86
N THR A 66 -6.77 6.80 -5.74
CA THR A 66 -7.69 5.74 -5.36
C THR A 66 -9.10 6.28 -5.12
N LEU A 67 -9.23 7.43 -4.44
CA LEU A 67 -10.52 8.07 -4.22
C LEU A 67 -11.17 8.42 -5.56
N GLY A 68 -10.40 9.00 -6.48
CA GLY A 68 -10.85 9.33 -7.84
C GLY A 68 -11.30 8.10 -8.63
N LEU A 69 -10.57 7.00 -8.53
CA LEU A 69 -10.89 5.73 -9.16
C LEU A 69 -12.13 5.04 -8.54
N TYR A 70 -12.29 5.15 -7.22
CA TYR A 70 -13.44 4.66 -6.48
C TYR A 70 -14.71 5.44 -6.85
N TYR A 71 -14.66 6.77 -6.85
CA TYR A 71 -15.79 7.61 -7.25
C TYR A 71 -16.07 7.55 -8.75
N GLY A 72 -15.04 7.29 -9.56
CA GLY A 72 -15.17 7.02 -11.00
C GLY A 72 -15.80 5.67 -11.35
N LYS A 73 -16.09 4.81 -10.34
CA LYS A 73 -16.58 3.42 -10.52
C LYS A 73 -15.69 2.57 -11.44
N VAL A 74 -14.41 2.94 -11.59
CA VAL A 74 -13.43 2.21 -12.41
C VAL A 74 -12.89 1.00 -11.65
N PHE A 75 -12.88 1.06 -10.32
CA PHE A 75 -12.41 -0.01 -9.43
C PHE A 75 -13.43 -0.34 -8.35
N GLY A 76 -13.49 -1.63 -7.95
CA GLY A 76 -14.25 -2.07 -6.79
C GLY A 76 -13.62 -1.59 -5.48
N GLY A 77 -14.41 -1.55 -4.39
CA GLY A 77 -13.93 -1.12 -3.08
C GLY A 77 -12.81 -2.00 -2.47
N ALA A 78 -12.55 -3.18 -3.03
CA ALA A 78 -11.45 -4.06 -2.63
C ALA A 78 -10.13 -3.68 -3.33
N ASP A 79 -10.15 -3.45 -4.65
CA ASP A 79 -8.98 -3.05 -5.44
C ASP A 79 -8.46 -1.66 -5.07
N ALA A 80 -9.39 -0.75 -4.79
CA ALA A 80 -9.08 0.60 -4.34
C ALA A 80 -8.22 0.57 -3.06
N LYS A 81 -8.56 -0.29 -2.09
CA LYS A 81 -7.83 -0.33 -0.82
C LYS A 81 -6.37 -0.71 -1.03
N LEU A 82 -6.07 -1.70 -1.88
CA LEU A 82 -4.69 -2.15 -2.11
C LEU A 82 -3.78 -1.07 -2.71
N LEU A 83 -4.34 -0.12 -3.48
CA LEU A 83 -3.61 1.00 -4.04
C LEU A 83 -3.11 2.02 -3.00
N TRP A 84 -3.67 2.05 -1.79
CA TRP A 84 -3.19 2.97 -0.73
C TRP A 84 -1.79 2.63 -0.22
N GLY A 85 -1.33 1.43 -0.52
CA GLY A 85 -0.09 0.89 0.00
C GLY A 85 1.13 0.97 -0.91
N TYR A 86 0.93 1.33 -2.18
CA TYR A 86 1.98 1.35 -3.20
C TYR A 86 2.74 2.68 -3.24
#